data_AF-T1F317-F1
#
_entry.id   AF-T1F317-F1
#
_cell.length_a   1.000
_cell.length_b   1.000
_cell.length_c   1.000
_cell.angle_alpha   90.00
_cell.angle_beta   90.00
_cell.angle_gamma   90.00
#
_symmetry.space_group_name_H-M   'P 1'
#
loop_
_entity.id
_entity.type
_entity.pdbx_description
1 polymer ?
#
loop_
_entity_poly.entity_id
_entity_poly.type
_entity_poly.pdbx_seq_one_letter_code
_entity_poly.pdbx_strand_id
1 'polypeptide(L)'
;MPDKNRLIFMLWNKKFRKYLLAIFLIVVLYMLVRWPRDEEVQHFHRKIDGLIPEIAKLSKIVEQPNGTPLKFIILALTDRAFVDMTLNLYLSSFKRFNISNYLFVGAGLEACHLVSLDINCVHYTDDPDSRVANSFGTKSFIHKINIRTGMILDALLAGYTVLHTDLDVIFLKIREEIELQKAKVSIKESLPQKSLQENDMAILWDYQSYNAGFLAVKPTNFSITVYRESQYRTNVSSCWIIKPL
;
A
#
# COMPACT_ATOMS: atom_id res chain seq x y z
N MET A 1 -22.47 -45.29 -44.58
CA MET A 1 -21.05 -44.88 -44.51
C MET A 1 -20.94 -43.70 -43.55
N PRO A 2 -20.18 -43.79 -42.46
CA PRO A 2 -20.06 -42.67 -41.52
C PRO A 2 -19.29 -41.53 -42.20
N ASP A 3 -19.89 -40.35 -42.14
CA ASP A 3 -19.40 -39.11 -42.74
C ASP A 3 -17.97 -38.80 -42.24
N LYS A 4 -17.00 -38.80 -43.15
CA LYS A 4 -15.57 -38.55 -42.86
C LYS A 4 -15.36 -37.22 -42.12
N ASN A 5 -16.28 -36.27 -42.27
CA ASN A 5 -16.22 -34.97 -41.60
C ASN A 5 -16.50 -35.05 -40.09
N ARG A 6 -17.31 -36.02 -39.63
CA ARG A 6 -17.58 -36.24 -38.19
C ARG A 6 -16.38 -36.85 -37.46
N LEU A 7 -15.60 -37.70 -38.12
CA LEU A 7 -14.43 -38.35 -37.52
C LEU A 7 -13.27 -37.36 -37.30
N ILE A 8 -13.09 -36.42 -38.24
CA ILE A 8 -12.07 -35.36 -38.14
C ILE A 8 -12.39 -34.42 -36.98
N PHE A 9 -13.66 -34.03 -36.80
CA PHE A 9 -14.08 -33.15 -35.69
C PHE A 9 -13.90 -33.82 -34.31
N MET A 10 -14.19 -35.12 -34.19
CA MET A 10 -13.97 -35.87 -32.93
C MET A 10 -12.48 -36.09 -32.61
N LEU A 11 -11.64 -36.33 -33.61
CA LEU A 11 -10.18 -36.48 -33.43
C LEU A 11 -9.50 -35.14 -33.10
N TRP A 12 -9.99 -34.05 -33.71
CA TRP A 12 -9.54 -32.69 -33.41
C TRP A 12 -9.86 -32.31 -31.95
N ASN A 13 -11.05 -32.66 -31.46
CA ASN A 13 -11.46 -32.41 -30.07
C ASN A 13 -10.64 -33.21 -29.04
N LYS A 14 -10.26 -34.47 -29.34
CA LYS A 14 -9.40 -35.27 -28.45
C LYS A 14 -7.96 -34.80 -28.40
N LYS A 15 -7.35 -34.41 -29.53
CA LYS A 15 -5.99 -33.85 -29.55
C LYS A 15 -5.96 -32.47 -28.88
N PHE A 16 -6.93 -31.60 -29.19
CA PHE A 16 -7.01 -30.26 -28.61
C PHE A 16 -7.19 -30.29 -27.08
N ARG A 17 -7.99 -31.20 -26.54
CA ARG A 17 -8.10 -31.42 -25.09
C ARG A 17 -6.78 -31.81 -24.43
N LYS A 18 -5.94 -32.62 -25.09
CA LYS A 18 -4.62 -32.99 -24.57
C LYS A 18 -3.66 -31.80 -24.53
N TYR A 19 -3.70 -30.93 -25.54
CA TYR A 19 -2.90 -29.70 -25.54
C TYR A 19 -3.35 -28.71 -24.45
N LEU A 20 -4.66 -28.54 -24.26
CA LEU A 20 -5.20 -27.72 -23.18
C LEU A 20 -4.81 -28.24 -21.79
N LEU A 21 -4.88 -29.56 -21.58
CA LEU A 21 -4.42 -30.20 -20.34
C LEU A 21 -2.92 -30.02 -20.11
N ALA A 22 -2.10 -30.15 -21.16
CA ALA A 22 -0.66 -29.94 -21.07
C ALA A 22 -0.32 -28.48 -20.73
N ILE A 23 -0.98 -27.51 -21.37
CA ILE A 23 -0.81 -26.08 -21.08
C ILE A 23 -1.25 -25.79 -19.64
N PHE A 24 -2.42 -26.30 -19.22
CA PHE A 24 -2.90 -26.14 -17.85
C PHE A 24 -1.91 -26.73 -16.83
N LEU A 25 -1.39 -27.94 -17.07
CA LEU A 25 -0.38 -28.55 -16.22
C LEU A 25 0.93 -27.76 -16.17
N ILE A 26 1.39 -27.22 -17.30
CA ILE A 26 2.59 -26.36 -17.35
C ILE A 26 2.35 -25.08 -16.54
N VAL A 27 1.18 -24.45 -16.68
CA VAL A 27 0.82 -23.26 -15.90
C VAL A 27 0.74 -23.59 -14.41
N VAL A 28 0.11 -24.71 -14.03
CA VAL A 28 0.02 -25.16 -12.64
C VAL A 28 1.40 -25.49 -12.07
N LEU A 29 2.26 -26.20 -12.81
CA LEU A 29 3.64 -26.47 -12.39
C LEU A 29 4.46 -25.18 -12.28
N TYR A 30 4.31 -24.26 -13.23
CA TYR A 30 4.98 -22.96 -13.18
C TYR A 30 4.51 -22.15 -11.98
N MET A 31 3.21 -22.17 -11.67
CA MET A 31 2.67 -21.58 -10.44
C MET A 31 3.25 -22.27 -9.21
N LEU A 32 3.24 -23.60 -9.12
CA LEU A 32 3.74 -24.34 -7.94
C LEU A 32 5.26 -24.21 -7.71
N VAL A 33 6.06 -24.11 -8.78
CA VAL A 33 7.52 -23.98 -8.69
C VAL A 33 7.95 -22.53 -8.42
N ARG A 34 7.18 -21.55 -8.91
CA ARG A 34 7.52 -20.13 -8.82
C ARG A 34 6.76 -19.39 -7.72
N TRP A 35 5.73 -20.00 -7.13
CA TRP A 35 5.08 -19.47 -5.94
C TRP A 35 6.11 -19.48 -4.80
N PRO A 36 6.39 -18.33 -4.17
CA PRO A 36 7.35 -18.29 -3.09
C PRO A 36 6.85 -19.20 -1.97
N ARG A 37 7.74 -20.09 -1.49
CA ARG A 37 7.51 -20.77 -0.21
C ARG A 37 7.48 -19.69 0.86
N ASP A 38 6.45 -19.71 1.71
CA ASP A 38 6.16 -18.69 2.72
C ASP A 38 7.38 -18.33 3.62
N GLU A 39 8.37 -19.22 3.73
CA GLU A 39 9.58 -19.06 4.54
C GLU A 39 10.53 -17.94 4.07
N GLU A 40 10.63 -17.62 2.77
CA GLU A 40 11.54 -16.54 2.30
C GLU A 40 10.98 -15.13 2.53
N VAL A 41 9.64 -14.99 2.53
CA VAL A 41 8.97 -13.70 2.80
C VAL A 41 9.00 -13.35 4.30
N GLN A 42 9.08 -14.36 5.17
CA GLN A 42 9.09 -14.17 6.62
C GLN A 42 10.34 -13.48 7.16
N HIS A 43 11.47 -13.47 6.44
CA HIS A 43 12.72 -12.94 6.98
C HIS A 43 12.76 -11.40 7.11
N PHE A 44 11.81 -10.69 6.49
CA PHE A 44 11.71 -9.22 6.60
C PHE A 44 10.70 -8.75 7.67
N HIS A 45 9.81 -9.62 8.15
CA HIS A 45 8.92 -9.33 9.26
C HIS A 45 9.63 -9.54 10.60
N ARG A 46 10.72 -8.82 10.84
CA ARG A 46 11.06 -8.53 12.24
C ARG A 46 9.91 -7.69 12.78
N LYS A 47 9.12 -8.30 13.65
CA LYS A 47 8.16 -7.64 14.54
C LYS A 47 8.79 -6.35 15.06
N ILE A 48 8.38 -5.21 14.53
CA ILE A 48 8.76 -3.92 15.08
C ILE A 48 7.71 -3.64 16.15
N ASP A 49 8.08 -3.89 17.40
CA ASP A 49 7.20 -3.89 18.58
C ASP A 49 6.55 -2.51 18.89
N GLY A 50 6.75 -1.49 18.04
CA GLY A 50 6.22 -0.13 18.22
C GLY A 50 5.11 0.30 17.25
N LEU A 51 5.09 -0.17 16.00
CA LEU A 51 4.19 0.39 14.98
C LEU A 51 2.70 0.13 15.30
N ILE A 52 2.33 -1.12 15.52
CA ILE A 52 0.93 -1.51 15.72
C ILE A 52 0.32 -0.90 16.99
N PRO A 53 1.02 -0.88 18.15
CA PRO A 53 0.53 -0.16 19.33
C PRO A 53 0.24 1.33 19.08
N GLU A 54 1.09 2.03 18.34
CA GLU A 54 0.86 3.45 18.01
C GLU A 54 -0.31 3.64 17.03
N ILE A 55 -0.41 2.78 16.01
CA ILE A 55 -1.59 2.76 15.12
C ILE A 55 -2.87 2.56 15.92
N ALA A 56 -2.88 1.64 16.90
CA ALA A 56 -4.05 1.35 17.71
C ALA A 56 -4.54 2.58 18.50
N LYS A 57 -3.62 3.40 19.03
CA LYS A 57 -3.95 4.64 19.76
C LYS A 57 -4.55 5.72 18.85
N LEU A 58 -4.10 5.79 17.61
CA LEU A 58 -4.38 6.92 16.70
C LEU A 58 -5.49 6.62 15.68
N SER A 59 -5.75 5.34 15.42
CA SER A 59 -6.76 4.93 14.44
C SER A 59 -8.15 5.44 14.82
N LYS A 60 -8.95 5.76 13.80
CA LYS A 60 -10.38 6.10 13.98
C LYS A 60 -11.25 4.94 13.55
N ILE A 61 -12.32 4.68 14.28
CA ILE A 61 -13.38 3.81 13.82
C ILE A 61 -14.28 4.61 12.88
N VAL A 62 -14.48 4.07 11.68
CA VAL A 62 -15.35 4.61 10.65
C VAL A 62 -16.43 3.60 10.38
N GLU A 63 -17.68 3.98 10.60
CA GLU A 63 -18.83 3.15 10.25
C GLU A 63 -18.99 3.09 8.72
N GLN A 64 -19.21 1.89 8.20
CA GLN A 64 -19.56 1.69 6.80
C GLN A 64 -21.08 1.53 6.63
N PRO A 65 -21.63 1.80 5.43
CA PRO A 65 -23.05 1.55 5.15
C PRO A 65 -23.48 0.09 5.33
N ASN A 66 -22.56 -0.85 5.19
CA ASN A 66 -22.79 -2.28 5.43
C ASN A 66 -22.76 -2.67 6.93
N GLY A 67 -22.55 -1.72 7.83
CA GLY A 67 -22.49 -1.92 9.28
C GLY A 67 -21.17 -2.51 9.80
N THR A 68 -20.15 -2.69 8.96
CA THR A 68 -18.84 -3.18 9.40
C THR A 68 -17.91 -2.01 9.73
N PRO A 69 -17.47 -1.85 10.99
CA PRO A 69 -16.58 -0.75 11.36
C PRO A 69 -15.18 -0.94 10.75
N LEU A 70 -14.66 0.10 10.12
CA LEU A 70 -13.28 0.16 9.65
C LEU A 70 -12.39 0.87 10.67
N LYS A 71 -11.23 0.28 10.99
CA LYS A 71 -10.16 0.94 11.75
C LYS A 71 -9.26 1.68 10.77
N PHE A 72 -9.37 2.99 10.69
CA PHE A 72 -8.74 3.81 9.66
C PHE A 72 -7.55 4.62 10.21
N ILE A 73 -6.41 4.59 9.51
CA ILE A 73 -5.19 5.33 9.85
C ILE A 73 -4.56 5.95 8.60
N ILE A 74 -3.99 7.15 8.73
CA ILE A 74 -3.17 7.78 7.69
C ILE A 74 -1.70 7.50 8.00
N LEU A 75 -0.96 6.91 7.05
CA LEU A 75 0.46 6.61 7.21
C LEU A 75 1.31 7.36 6.17
N ALA A 76 2.36 8.02 6.65
CA ALA A 76 3.33 8.70 5.80
C ALA A 76 4.75 8.30 6.22
N LEU A 77 5.55 7.82 5.27
CA LEU A 77 6.96 7.49 5.53
C LEU A 77 7.75 8.78 5.62
N THR A 78 8.55 8.93 6.67
CA THR A 78 9.45 10.06 6.87
C THR A 78 10.87 9.58 7.13
N ASP A 79 11.85 10.36 6.70
CA ASP A 79 13.26 10.16 6.99
C ASP A 79 13.92 11.52 7.27
N ARG A 80 15.22 11.52 7.55
CA ARG A 80 15.94 12.74 7.86
C ARG A 80 16.04 13.70 6.65
N ALA A 81 16.12 13.19 5.43
CA ALA A 81 16.21 14.02 4.23
C ALA A 81 14.93 14.80 3.93
N PHE A 82 13.77 14.29 4.38
CA PHE A 82 12.46 14.87 4.08
C PHE A 82 11.71 15.41 5.31
N VAL A 83 12.44 15.79 6.37
CA VAL A 83 11.84 16.41 7.58
C VAL A 83 11.08 17.70 7.24
N ASP A 84 11.63 18.54 6.37
CA ASP A 84 10.97 19.81 6.00
C ASP A 84 9.63 19.56 5.29
N MET A 85 9.57 18.54 4.42
CA MET A 85 8.32 18.14 3.77
C MET A 85 7.32 17.55 4.77
N THR A 86 7.81 16.77 5.73
CA THR A 86 7.01 16.23 6.85
C THR A 86 6.35 17.35 7.65
N LEU A 87 7.13 18.37 8.03
CA LEU A 87 6.63 19.54 8.74
C LEU A 87 5.65 20.34 7.88
N ASN A 88 5.92 20.50 6.58
CA ASN A 88 5.00 21.17 5.66
C ASN A 88 3.66 20.44 5.57
N LEU A 89 3.65 19.11 5.35
CA LEU A 89 2.43 18.30 5.34
C LEU A 89 1.68 18.44 6.66
N TYR A 90 2.36 18.29 7.80
CA TYR A 90 1.73 18.42 9.10
C TYR A 90 1.09 19.81 9.31
N LEU A 91 1.84 20.89 9.11
CA LEU A 91 1.38 22.25 9.39
C LEU A 91 0.28 22.70 8.41
N SER A 92 0.47 22.44 7.12
CA SER A 92 -0.46 22.90 6.07
C SER A 92 -1.73 22.07 6.01
N SER A 93 -1.67 20.80 6.40
CA SER A 93 -2.76 19.83 6.23
C SER A 93 -3.26 19.32 7.58
N PHE A 94 -2.47 18.50 8.28
CA PHE A 94 -2.99 17.76 9.44
C PHE A 94 -3.38 18.67 10.60
N LYS A 95 -2.49 19.57 11.02
CA LYS A 95 -2.76 20.55 12.07
C LYS A 95 -3.86 21.53 11.63
N ARG A 96 -3.78 22.05 10.41
CA ARG A 96 -4.74 23.03 9.88
C ARG A 96 -6.17 22.49 9.84
N PHE A 97 -6.35 21.23 9.47
CA PHE A 97 -7.67 20.60 9.33
C PHE A 97 -8.05 19.68 10.50
N ASN A 98 -7.31 19.74 11.61
CA ASN A 98 -7.53 18.93 12.82
C ASN A 98 -7.61 17.42 12.53
N ILE A 99 -6.75 16.94 11.63
CA ILE A 99 -6.62 15.51 11.32
C ILE A 99 -5.73 14.92 12.40
N SER A 100 -6.30 14.02 13.21
CA SER A 100 -5.64 13.40 14.37
C SER A 100 -5.28 11.93 14.17
N ASN A 101 -5.87 11.27 13.17
CA ASN A 101 -5.68 9.86 12.87
C ASN A 101 -4.57 9.62 11.84
N TYR A 102 -3.41 10.22 12.09
CA TYR A 102 -2.22 10.08 11.26
C TYR A 102 -1.05 9.61 12.12
N LEU A 103 -0.10 8.92 11.49
CA LEU A 103 1.16 8.52 12.07
C LEU A 103 2.26 8.66 11.03
N PHE A 104 3.27 9.48 11.33
CA PHE A 104 4.52 9.46 10.58
C PHE A 104 5.33 8.24 10.99
N VAL A 105 5.87 7.54 10.00
CA VAL A 105 6.63 6.30 10.19
C VAL A 105 8.07 6.59 9.81
N GLY A 106 8.96 6.60 10.80
CA GLY A 106 10.36 7.01 10.65
C GLY A 106 11.25 5.90 10.11
N ALA A 107 11.95 6.18 9.00
CA ALA A 107 13.08 5.40 8.49
C ALA A 107 14.39 6.10 8.90
N GLY A 108 14.95 5.67 10.02
CA GLY A 108 16.11 6.23 10.70
C GLY A 108 15.74 6.87 12.04
N LEU A 109 16.53 6.59 13.09
CA LEU A 109 16.31 7.08 14.46
C LEU A 109 16.08 8.60 14.55
N GLU A 110 16.77 9.37 13.73
CA GLU A 110 16.70 10.84 13.80
C GLU A 110 15.45 11.42 13.12
N ALA A 111 14.76 10.66 12.27
CA ALA A 111 13.61 11.15 11.51
C ALA A 111 12.50 11.67 12.46
N CYS A 112 12.13 10.88 13.47
CA CYS A 112 11.12 11.29 14.44
C CYS A 112 11.61 12.31 15.47
N HIS A 113 12.92 12.31 15.80
CA HIS A 113 13.46 13.27 16.76
C HIS A 113 13.47 14.71 16.22
N LEU A 114 13.69 14.88 14.91
CA LEU A 114 13.76 16.19 14.28
C LEU A 114 12.38 16.80 14.02
N VAL A 115 11.33 15.96 14.01
CA VAL A 115 9.94 16.38 13.80
C VAL A 115 9.32 16.86 15.14
N SER A 116 10.13 17.25 16.14
CA SER A 116 9.68 17.61 17.49
C SER A 116 8.85 18.91 17.53
N LEU A 117 7.59 18.74 17.19
CA LEU A 117 6.39 19.38 17.71
C LEU A 117 5.52 18.21 18.21
N ASP A 118 4.37 18.44 18.84
CA ASP A 118 3.43 17.39 19.27
C ASP A 118 2.84 16.64 18.04
N ILE A 119 3.69 15.88 17.35
CA ILE A 119 3.50 15.22 16.07
C ILE A 119 3.65 13.73 16.30
N ASN A 120 2.64 12.97 15.88
CA ASN A 120 2.65 11.52 15.99
C ASN A 120 3.71 10.93 15.04
N CYS A 121 4.79 10.40 15.60
CA CYS A 121 5.85 9.73 14.85
C CYS A 121 6.34 8.49 15.60
N VAL A 122 6.57 7.38 14.88
CA VAL A 122 7.18 6.17 15.43
C VAL A 122 8.38 5.75 14.59
N HIS A 123 9.48 5.39 15.24
CA HIS A 123 10.61 4.77 14.54
C HIS A 123 10.22 3.36 14.10
N TYR A 124 10.41 3.07 12.82
CA TYR A 124 10.06 1.79 12.22
C TYR A 124 11.29 0.96 11.90
N THR A 125 12.25 1.54 11.18
CA THR A 125 13.48 0.84 10.80
C THR A 125 14.60 1.85 10.63
N ASP A 126 15.85 1.39 10.62
CA ASP A 126 16.98 2.20 10.22
C ASP A 126 17.27 2.04 8.73
N ASP A 127 17.16 3.14 7.99
CA ASP A 127 17.59 3.23 6.60
C ASP A 127 18.98 3.89 6.54
N PRO A 128 20.01 3.22 5.99
CA PRO A 128 21.34 3.82 5.82
C PRO A 128 21.31 5.08 4.95
N ASP A 129 20.34 5.19 4.03
CA ASP A 129 20.16 6.33 3.12
C ASP A 129 19.12 7.34 3.65
N SER A 130 18.80 7.29 4.95
CA SER A 130 17.83 8.19 5.60
C SER A 130 18.19 9.67 5.48
N ARG A 131 19.47 10.01 5.27
CA ARG A 131 19.96 11.40 5.12
C ARG A 131 20.05 11.87 3.68
N VAL A 132 19.78 11.01 2.71
CA VAL A 132 19.99 11.29 1.29
C VAL A 132 18.65 11.33 0.56
N ALA A 133 18.42 12.43 -0.16
CA ALA A 133 17.32 12.51 -1.11
C ALA A 133 17.63 11.60 -2.30
N ASN A 134 16.75 10.63 -2.55
CA ASN A 134 16.99 9.60 -3.56
C ASN A 134 16.21 9.90 -4.84
N SER A 135 16.88 9.76 -5.99
CA SER A 135 16.23 9.90 -7.29
C SER A 135 15.44 8.64 -7.65
N PHE A 136 14.33 8.82 -8.38
CA PHE A 136 13.49 7.74 -8.88
C PHE A 136 14.32 6.65 -9.58
N GLY A 137 14.01 5.38 -9.30
CA GLY A 137 14.64 4.22 -9.95
C GLY A 137 16.02 3.81 -9.39
N THR A 138 16.61 4.59 -8.47
CA THR A 138 17.84 4.19 -7.77
C THR A 138 17.60 3.03 -6.79
N LYS A 139 18.65 2.29 -6.42
CA LYS A 139 18.55 1.22 -5.41
C LYS A 139 18.04 1.73 -4.07
N SER A 140 18.52 2.90 -3.64
CA SER A 140 18.12 3.56 -2.41
C SER A 140 16.65 4.04 -2.47
N PHE A 141 16.18 4.49 -3.64
CA PHE A 141 14.75 4.74 -3.86
C PHE A 141 13.92 3.46 -3.73
N ILE A 142 14.30 2.37 -4.40
CA ILE A 142 13.60 1.07 -4.30
C ILE A 142 13.57 0.59 -2.85
N HIS A 143 14.68 0.73 -2.12
CA HIS A 143 14.74 0.38 -0.70
C HIS A 143 13.70 1.14 0.13
N LYS A 144 13.57 2.46 -0.05
CA LYS A 144 12.54 3.27 0.61
C LYS A 144 11.12 2.86 0.21
N ILE A 145 10.90 2.50 -1.06
CA ILE A 145 9.62 1.92 -1.49
C ILE A 145 9.32 0.62 -0.73
N ASN A 146 10.32 -0.23 -0.46
CA ASN A 146 10.12 -1.48 0.26
C ASN A 146 9.80 -1.24 1.74
N ILE A 147 10.43 -0.24 2.37
CA ILE A 147 10.07 0.18 3.73
C ILE A 147 8.62 0.64 3.77
N ARG A 148 8.22 1.50 2.82
CA ARG A 148 6.82 1.95 2.66
C ARG A 148 5.85 0.78 2.47
N THR A 149 6.17 -0.15 1.58
CA THR A 149 5.34 -1.34 1.34
C THR A 149 5.23 -2.19 2.62
N GLY A 150 6.33 -2.36 3.36
CA GLY A 150 6.36 -3.09 4.61
C GLY A 150 5.46 -2.48 5.69
N MET A 151 5.58 -1.17 5.95
CA MET A 151 4.77 -0.52 6.99
C MET A 151 3.26 -0.60 6.69
N ILE A 152 2.88 -0.52 5.40
CA ILE A 152 1.48 -0.65 5.00
C ILE A 152 1.02 -2.10 5.18
N LEU A 153 1.83 -3.07 4.74
CA LEU A 153 1.53 -4.49 4.90
C LEU A 153 1.33 -4.88 6.37
N ASP A 154 2.20 -4.40 7.27
CA ASP A 154 2.09 -4.67 8.70
C ASP A 154 0.77 -4.13 9.28
N ALA A 155 0.38 -2.91 8.91
CA ALA A 155 -0.91 -2.33 9.31
C ALA A 155 -2.11 -3.12 8.75
N LEU A 156 -2.03 -3.56 7.49
CA LEU A 156 -3.06 -4.40 6.87
C LEU A 156 -3.20 -5.76 7.57
N LEU A 157 -2.09 -6.41 7.90
CA LEU A 157 -2.07 -7.68 8.63
C LEU A 157 -2.66 -7.54 10.04
N ALA A 158 -2.54 -6.36 10.65
CA ALA A 158 -3.17 -6.02 11.92
C ALA A 158 -4.66 -5.60 11.80
N GLY A 159 -5.23 -5.62 10.59
CA GLY A 159 -6.64 -5.34 10.34
C GLY A 159 -6.98 -3.86 10.26
N TYR A 160 -6.01 -3.00 9.96
CA TYR A 160 -6.24 -1.56 9.75
C TYR A 160 -6.41 -1.24 8.26
N THR A 161 -7.35 -0.36 7.96
CA THR A 161 -7.45 0.33 6.66
C THR A 161 -6.48 1.50 6.66
N VAL A 162 -5.65 1.58 5.63
CA VAL A 162 -4.57 2.57 5.53
C VAL A 162 -4.88 3.56 4.42
N LEU A 163 -4.82 4.85 4.70
CA LEU A 163 -4.57 5.88 3.70
C LEU A 163 -3.08 6.21 3.72
N HIS A 164 -2.35 5.74 2.71
CA HIS A 164 -0.97 6.12 2.53
C HIS A 164 -0.90 7.47 1.78
N THR A 165 -0.01 8.33 2.25
CA THR A 165 0.33 9.59 1.60
C THR A 165 1.85 9.78 1.55
N ASP A 166 2.36 10.26 0.42
CA ASP A 166 3.69 10.83 0.28
C ASP A 166 3.72 12.20 0.98
N LEU A 167 4.93 12.68 1.28
CA LEU A 167 5.16 13.91 2.06
C LEU A 167 4.96 15.20 1.26
N ASP A 168 4.95 15.11 -0.07
CA ASP A 168 4.72 16.22 -0.99
C ASP A 168 3.23 16.42 -1.34
N VAL A 169 2.35 15.61 -0.75
CA VAL A 169 0.90 15.76 -0.83
C VAL A 169 0.44 16.90 0.09
N ILE A 170 -0.59 17.64 -0.36
CA ILE A 170 -1.27 18.64 0.46
C ILE A 170 -2.75 18.30 0.48
N PHE A 171 -3.32 18.19 1.67
CA PHE A 171 -4.75 18.03 1.83
C PHE A 171 -5.41 19.39 1.68
N LEU A 172 -6.41 19.47 0.82
CA LEU A 172 -7.22 20.66 0.66
C LEU A 172 -8.64 20.35 1.12
N LYS A 173 -9.24 21.27 1.87
CA LYS A 173 -10.66 21.21 2.20
C LYS A 173 -11.41 22.11 1.24
N ILE A 174 -12.33 21.55 0.49
CA ILE A 174 -13.10 22.32 -0.50
C ILE A 174 -14.13 23.17 0.26
N ARG A 175 -14.34 24.41 -0.22
CA ARG A 175 -15.19 25.42 0.41
C ARG A 175 -16.61 24.93 0.68
N GLU A 176 -17.17 24.14 -0.23
CA GLU A 176 -18.51 23.58 -0.09
C GLU A 176 -18.63 22.63 1.11
N GLU A 177 -17.58 21.86 1.39
CA GLU A 177 -17.48 20.99 2.57
C GLU A 177 -17.44 21.81 3.87
N ILE A 178 -16.80 22.99 3.82
CA ILE A 178 -16.75 23.94 4.93
C ILE A 178 -18.15 24.52 5.19
N GLU A 179 -18.86 24.93 4.14
CA GLU A 179 -20.20 25.51 4.27
C GLU A 179 -21.23 24.47 4.73
N LEU A 180 -21.16 23.23 4.24
CA LEU A 180 -22.00 22.13 4.69
C LEU A 180 -21.77 21.79 6.17
N GLN A 181 -20.51 21.76 6.63
CA GLN A 181 -20.19 21.56 8.04
C GLN A 181 -20.64 22.73 8.92
N LYS A 182 -20.49 23.98 8.46
CA LYS A 182 -21.03 25.16 9.16
C LYS A 182 -22.55 25.10 9.29
N ALA A 183 -23.24 24.60 8.26
CA ALA A 183 -24.67 24.35 8.27
C ALA A 183 -25.08 23.16 9.16
N LYS A 184 -24.14 22.51 9.87
CA LYS A 184 -24.33 21.28 10.64
C LYS A 184 -24.92 20.14 9.80
N VAL A 185 -24.75 20.19 8.49
CA VAL A 185 -25.12 19.10 7.60
C VAL A 185 -24.05 18.04 7.75
N SER A 186 -24.46 16.87 8.24
CA SER A 186 -23.62 15.69 8.32
C SER A 186 -23.17 15.30 6.91
N ILE A 187 -21.92 15.58 6.57
CA ILE A 187 -21.27 14.98 5.42
C ILE A 187 -21.01 13.53 5.82
N LYS A 188 -21.88 12.64 5.36
CA LYS A 188 -21.90 11.26 5.83
C LYS A 188 -20.64 10.48 5.43
N GLU A 189 -19.93 10.90 4.38
CA GLU A 189 -18.83 10.12 3.81
C GLU A 189 -17.71 10.98 3.23
N SER A 190 -16.46 10.68 3.59
CA SER A 190 -15.27 11.26 2.94
C SER A 190 -14.93 10.52 1.64
N LEU A 191 -14.21 11.16 0.72
CA LEU A 191 -13.81 10.56 -0.58
C LEU A 191 -13.12 9.18 -0.42
N PRO A 192 -12.17 8.99 0.53
CA PRO A 192 -11.60 7.66 0.78
C PRO A 192 -12.64 6.63 1.24
N GLN A 193 -13.64 7.03 2.02
CA GLN A 193 -14.69 6.12 2.48
C GLN A 193 -15.55 5.64 1.32
N LYS A 194 -15.98 6.55 0.45
CA LYS A 194 -16.77 6.20 -0.75
C LYS A 194 -15.99 5.26 -1.67
N SER A 195 -14.74 5.59 -2.00
CA SER A 195 -13.94 4.73 -2.88
C SER A 195 -13.66 3.35 -2.29
N LEU A 196 -13.46 3.26 -0.97
CA LEU A 196 -13.22 1.99 -0.29
C LEU A 196 -14.48 1.16 -0.03
N GLN A 197 -15.68 1.71 -0.16
CA GLN A 197 -16.91 0.90 -0.16
C GLN A 197 -16.91 -0.07 -1.35
N GLU A 198 -16.50 0.41 -2.50
CA GLU A 198 -16.57 -0.33 -3.76
C GLU A 198 -15.28 -1.09 -4.09
N ASN A 199 -14.14 -0.66 -3.53
CA ASN A 199 -12.82 -1.15 -3.94
C ASN A 199 -11.96 -1.58 -2.75
N ASP A 200 -11.17 -2.62 -2.92
CA ASP A 200 -10.16 -3.07 -1.94
C ASP A 200 -8.97 -2.13 -1.83
N MET A 201 -8.64 -1.49 -2.95
CA MET A 201 -7.64 -0.45 -3.07
C MET A 201 -8.22 0.70 -3.89
N ALA A 202 -8.04 1.93 -3.43
CA ALA A 202 -8.45 3.13 -4.14
C ALA A 202 -7.23 4.03 -4.34
N ILE A 203 -6.85 4.24 -5.59
CA ILE A 203 -5.85 5.23 -5.95
C ILE A 203 -6.57 6.56 -6.02
N LEU A 204 -6.17 7.51 -5.17
CA LEU A 204 -6.90 8.75 -4.94
C LEU A 204 -6.32 9.93 -5.73
N TRP A 205 -5.38 9.65 -6.65
CA TRP A 205 -4.74 10.63 -7.51
C TRP A 205 -4.80 10.21 -8.98
N ASP A 206 -5.29 11.13 -9.82
CA ASP A 206 -5.36 11.14 -11.30
C ASP A 206 -5.90 9.88 -12.01
N TYR A 207 -6.88 10.09 -12.90
CA TYR A 207 -7.51 9.06 -13.74
C TYR A 207 -6.55 8.48 -14.81
N GLN A 208 -5.47 9.18 -15.16
CA GLN A 208 -4.60 8.80 -16.29
C GLN A 208 -3.31 8.07 -15.88
N SER A 209 -2.84 8.23 -14.66
CA SER A 209 -1.58 7.65 -14.20
C SER A 209 -1.69 7.29 -12.73
N TYR A 210 -1.72 5.99 -12.45
CA TYR A 210 -1.80 5.44 -11.11
C TYR A 210 -0.59 5.86 -10.26
N ASN A 211 -0.80 6.83 -9.37
CA ASN A 211 0.23 7.30 -8.44
C ASN A 211 0.12 6.56 -7.09
N ALA A 212 1.21 5.94 -6.65
CA ALA A 212 1.26 5.17 -5.40
C ALA A 212 1.57 6.01 -4.15
N GLY A 213 1.63 7.34 -4.30
CA GLY A 213 1.87 8.32 -3.23
C GLY A 213 0.59 8.86 -2.59
N PHE A 214 -0.59 8.49 -3.08
CA PHE A 214 -1.84 8.81 -2.39
C PHE A 214 -2.90 7.73 -2.65
N LEU A 215 -2.99 6.76 -1.75
CA LEU A 215 -3.80 5.57 -1.97
C LEU A 215 -4.41 5.06 -0.65
N ALA A 216 -5.64 4.56 -0.73
CA ALA A 216 -6.33 3.93 0.39
C ALA A 216 -6.42 2.40 0.17
N VAL A 217 -6.22 1.61 1.23
CA VAL A 217 -6.18 0.14 1.18
C VAL A 217 -6.95 -0.47 2.33
N LYS A 218 -7.87 -1.39 2.02
CA LYS A 218 -8.55 -2.24 3.03
C LYS A 218 -7.71 -3.47 3.36
N PRO A 219 -7.79 -4.00 4.59
CA PRO A 219 -7.13 -5.23 5.00
C PRO A 219 -7.87 -6.47 4.47
N THR A 220 -7.97 -6.62 3.15
CA THR A 220 -8.55 -7.81 2.50
C THR A 220 -7.45 -8.78 2.07
N ASN A 221 -7.81 -10.05 1.87
CA ASN A 221 -6.88 -11.05 1.33
C ASN A 221 -6.27 -10.62 -0.01
N PHE A 222 -7.04 -9.91 -0.85
CA PHE A 222 -6.56 -9.36 -2.11
C PHE A 222 -5.45 -8.33 -1.87
N SER A 223 -5.73 -7.28 -1.09
CA SER A 223 -4.76 -6.22 -0.78
C SER A 223 -3.49 -6.75 -0.13
N ILE A 224 -3.62 -7.66 0.84
CA ILE A 224 -2.49 -8.30 1.52
C ILE A 224 -1.63 -9.07 0.50
N THR A 225 -2.26 -9.81 -0.42
CA THR A 225 -1.56 -10.54 -1.48
C THR A 225 -0.81 -9.59 -2.40
N VAL A 226 -1.44 -8.50 -2.84
CA VAL A 226 -0.80 -7.48 -3.70
C VAL A 226 0.44 -6.88 -3.02
N TYR A 227 0.35 -6.57 -1.73
CA TYR A 227 1.48 -5.98 -0.99
C TYR A 227 2.61 -6.98 -0.75
N ARG A 228 2.31 -8.26 -0.44
CA ARG A 228 3.32 -9.33 -0.37
C ARG A 228 4.05 -9.53 -1.70
N GLU A 229 3.31 -9.58 -2.80
CA GLU A 229 3.87 -9.70 -4.14
C GLU A 229 4.72 -8.48 -4.53
N SER A 230 4.26 -7.28 -4.17
CA SER A 230 5.00 -6.04 -4.41
C SER A 230 6.33 -6.03 -3.66
N GLN A 231 6.33 -6.43 -2.39
CA GLN A 231 7.55 -6.55 -1.58
C GLN A 231 8.50 -7.61 -2.13
N TYR A 232 7.98 -8.78 -2.53
CA TYR A 232 8.78 -9.83 -3.16
C TYR A 232 9.44 -9.32 -4.45
N ARG A 233 8.68 -8.73 -5.37
CA ARG A 233 9.19 -8.26 -6.67
C ARG A 233 10.23 -7.18 -6.56
N THR A 234 10.05 -6.24 -5.64
CA THR A 234 10.98 -5.14 -5.41
C THR A 234 12.27 -5.59 -4.71
N ASN A 235 12.18 -6.56 -3.79
CA ASN A 235 13.37 -7.21 -3.23
C ASN A 235 14.13 -7.99 -4.29
N VAL A 236 13.43 -8.76 -5.13
CA VAL A 236 14.06 -9.50 -6.23
C VAL A 236 14.70 -8.53 -7.23
N SER A 237 14.01 -7.47 -7.67
CA SER A 237 14.58 -6.50 -8.61
C SER A 237 15.81 -5.77 -8.07
N SER A 238 15.88 -5.54 -6.75
CA SER A 238 17.09 -4.97 -6.11
C SER A 238 18.33 -5.89 -6.25
N CYS A 239 18.15 -7.21 -6.34
CA CYS A 239 19.21 -8.18 -6.62
C CYS A 239 19.65 -8.20 -8.10
N TRP A 240 18.75 -7.88 -9.04
CA TRP A 240 19.03 -7.97 -10.48
C TRP A 240 19.59 -6.67 -11.10
N ILE A 241 19.64 -5.56 -10.35
CA ILE A 241 20.38 -4.36 -10.76
C ILE A 241 21.88 -4.57 -10.46
N ILE A 242 22.47 -5.58 -11.11
CA ILE A 242 23.89 -5.70 -11.36
C ILE A 242 24.02 -5.91 -12.87
N LYS A 243 24.21 -4.80 -13.58
CA LYS A 243 25.16 -4.64 -14.68
C LYS A 243 25.07 -3.19 -15.18
N PRO A 244 26.00 -2.31 -14.78
CA PRO A 244 26.42 -1.27 -15.69
C PRO A 244 27.14 -1.96 -16.86
N LEU A 245 26.83 -1.52 -18.08
CA LEU A 245 27.65 -1.75 -19.28
C LEU A 245 29.04 -1.14 -19.09
#